data_AF-A0A6C0E8W3-F1
#
_entry.id   AF-A0A6C0E8W3-F1
#
_cell.length_a   1.000
_cell.length_b   1.000
_cell.length_c   1.000
_cell.angle_alpha   90.00
_cell.angle_beta   90.00
_cell.angle_gamma   90.00
#
_symmetry.space_group_name_H-M   'P 1'
#
loop_
_entity.id
_entity.type
_entity.pdbx_description
1 polymer ?
#
loop_
_entity_poly.entity_id
_entity_poly.type
_entity_poly.pdbx_seq_one_letter_code
_entity_poly.pdbx_strand_id
1 'polypeptide(L)'
;MTGGLIGIVTYACSDLYLTGSPQITLFKSVYRRHTNFAVESVRVDFNESLNFGEETELILQDVGDCVGQIYLEINIPETYFTKMDIGIDEEDIEEVPYDSEYEDSYNTVLQFMELNMKAYRVGIDNYNAENTTANDILINMQQVFADASVTDGRGSSGVDVKLEAYRLLVDSYVASGDLPLLNTDLNVVSDNLLNSTGVTKGQILIRMNDVIRNCKIYQKFFFDRYQTYLKTYEDANSKILKFAWVNKLGHSIIDYIDVYLGGEKIDRHDGRFIDVWHELNGNKYLEKTYSEMIGNVSSLTTFDKSVKPAYKLILPLQFWFCRRMGSALPRVAMEYSKLSLKIKLKPIEKCCYVENVSDYDINLSDIWTDKGYYLNCNLLVDYIFLDSMERRKFAQSAHEYLIEVVESYNMNDITKDKYRLTFDFTNPSKQLIWVFQKTAYLQNDNSITKTYPTNYALNSDGTGQIMQRFGFYLNGYTLVPESIGTPKFVNYLHPYYRQKTTPAVGVYNYNFSLHPKEMQPSSACNFTSISEPAFYFTFDPNAFTYKLSDIYPHIVKDSVDDAEMTTTLEGQLYSVKMTVLRIIGGFAGVAIK
;
A
#
# COMPACT_ATOMS: atom_id res chain seq x y z
N MET A 1 27.26 -9.28 49.49
CA MET A 1 26.41 -10.34 48.90
C MET A 1 25.43 -10.99 49.91
N THR A 2 25.06 -10.33 51.02
CA THR A 2 24.11 -10.88 52.01
C THR A 2 22.65 -10.57 51.70
N GLY A 3 22.35 -9.57 50.86
CA GLY A 3 20.98 -9.11 50.59
C GLY A 3 20.07 -10.17 49.94
N GLY A 4 20.56 -10.89 48.91
CA GLY A 4 19.76 -11.91 48.23
C GLY A 4 19.46 -13.14 49.10
N LEU A 5 20.41 -13.54 49.94
CA LEU A 5 20.23 -14.67 50.86
C LEU A 5 19.18 -14.35 51.94
N ILE A 6 19.19 -13.12 52.48
CA ILE A 6 18.19 -12.66 53.44
C ILE A 6 16.77 -12.76 52.85
N GLY A 7 16.59 -12.36 51.59
CA GLY A 7 15.28 -12.45 50.91
C GLY A 7 14.78 -13.88 50.67
N ILE A 8 15.67 -14.87 50.53
CA ILE A 8 15.28 -16.28 50.39
C ILE A 8 14.94 -16.91 51.75
N VAL A 9 15.61 -16.46 52.83
CA VAL A 9 15.39 -16.96 54.19
C VAL A 9 14.09 -16.40 54.80
N THR A 10 13.65 -15.21 54.38
CA THR A 10 12.35 -14.64 54.77
C THR A 10 11.22 -15.38 54.06
N TYR A 11 10.66 -16.39 54.73
CA TYR A 11 9.53 -17.18 54.23
C TYR A 11 8.25 -16.88 55.01
N ALA A 12 7.16 -16.61 54.31
CA ALA A 12 5.85 -16.32 54.88
C ALA A 12 4.81 -17.42 54.55
N CYS A 13 3.68 -17.44 55.27
CA CYS A 13 2.61 -18.40 55.00
C CYS A 13 2.00 -18.25 53.59
N SER A 14 2.05 -17.06 52.98
CA SER A 14 1.62 -16.82 51.59
C SER A 14 2.48 -17.57 50.58
N ASP A 15 3.76 -17.79 50.88
CA ASP A 15 4.72 -18.41 49.98
C ASP A 15 4.47 -19.91 49.83
N LEU A 16 3.68 -20.50 50.73
CA LEU A 16 3.20 -21.87 50.59
C LEU A 16 2.42 -22.09 49.29
N TYR A 17 1.62 -21.11 48.86
CA TYR A 17 0.84 -21.17 47.61
C TYR A 17 1.70 -21.04 46.35
N LEU A 18 2.88 -20.41 46.45
CA LEU A 18 3.76 -20.14 45.31
C LEU A 18 4.92 -21.12 45.22
N THR A 19 5.57 -21.42 46.36
CA THR A 19 6.86 -22.12 46.44
C THR A 19 6.88 -23.27 47.44
N GLY A 20 5.76 -23.58 48.11
CA GLY A 20 5.72 -24.60 49.16
C GLY A 20 6.08 -26.01 48.70
N SER A 21 5.56 -26.43 47.55
CA SER A 21 5.93 -27.69 46.88
C SER A 21 6.16 -27.41 45.39
N PRO A 22 7.36 -26.93 45.01
CA PRO A 22 7.60 -26.44 43.66
C PRO A 22 7.49 -27.58 42.64
N GLN A 23 6.56 -27.44 41.69
CA GLN A 23 6.34 -28.40 40.60
C GLN A 23 7.08 -28.03 39.31
N ILE A 24 7.51 -26.77 39.20
CA ILE A 24 8.27 -26.22 38.07
C ILE A 24 9.50 -25.48 38.59
N THR A 25 10.50 -25.31 37.73
CA THR A 25 11.69 -24.51 38.02
C THR A 25 11.97 -23.56 36.87
N LEU A 26 12.33 -22.32 37.21
CA LEU A 26 12.73 -21.29 36.24
C LEU A 26 14.20 -21.40 35.83
N PHE A 27 14.99 -22.22 36.54
CA PHE A 27 16.45 -22.30 36.37
C PHE A 27 16.90 -23.50 35.52
N LYS A 28 15.96 -24.35 35.08
CA LYS A 28 16.27 -25.54 34.28
C LYS A 28 15.22 -25.75 33.20
N SER A 29 15.60 -25.46 31.96
CA SER A 29 14.80 -25.79 30.78
C SER A 29 15.12 -27.21 30.31
N VAL A 30 14.10 -28.05 30.18
CA VAL A 30 14.22 -29.41 29.60
C VAL A 30 13.76 -29.35 28.16
N TYR A 31 14.70 -29.41 27.22
CA TYR A 31 14.38 -29.48 25.78
C TYR A 31 13.87 -30.87 25.41
N ARG A 32 12.78 -30.92 24.64
CA ARG A 32 12.26 -32.18 24.09
C ARG A 32 13.06 -32.55 22.84
N ARG A 33 13.49 -33.82 22.77
CA ARG A 33 14.06 -34.39 21.55
C ARG A 33 12.95 -34.48 20.50
N HIS A 34 13.26 -34.10 19.26
CA HIS A 34 12.40 -34.26 18.09
C HIS A 34 13.00 -35.33 17.16
N THR A 35 12.19 -35.85 16.25
CA THR A 35 12.66 -36.73 15.17
C THR A 35 13.50 -35.92 14.18
N ASN A 36 14.44 -36.58 13.51
CA ASN A 36 15.28 -35.91 12.53
C ASN A 36 14.46 -35.62 11.27
N PHE A 37 14.51 -34.37 10.80
CA PHE A 37 13.89 -33.95 9.53
C PHE A 37 14.74 -32.87 8.87
N ALA A 38 14.60 -32.74 7.55
CA ALA A 38 15.19 -31.65 6.77
C ALA A 38 14.11 -30.94 5.97
N VAL A 39 14.30 -29.65 5.71
CA VAL A 39 13.41 -28.84 4.87
C VAL A 39 14.20 -28.31 3.69
N GLU A 40 13.66 -28.44 2.48
CA GLU A 40 14.24 -27.92 1.25
C GLU A 40 13.16 -27.20 0.45
N SER A 41 13.46 -26.00 -0.03
CA SER A 41 12.57 -25.24 -0.91
C SER A 41 12.91 -25.57 -2.36
N VAL A 42 11.95 -26.13 -3.09
CA VAL A 42 12.11 -26.52 -4.49
C VAL A 42 11.21 -25.64 -5.36
N ARG A 43 11.75 -25.10 -6.45
CA ARG A 43 10.96 -24.38 -7.46
C ARG A 43 10.29 -25.40 -8.38
N VAL A 44 8.98 -25.22 -8.57
CA VAL A 44 8.14 -25.99 -9.48
C VAL A 44 7.56 -25.02 -10.49
N ASP A 45 7.93 -25.20 -11.76
CA ASP A 45 7.48 -24.37 -12.86
C ASP A 45 6.12 -24.87 -13.38
N PHE A 46 5.31 -23.97 -13.93
CA PHE A 46 4.04 -24.35 -14.56
C PHE A 46 4.28 -24.96 -15.94
N ASN A 47 3.43 -25.92 -16.33
CA ASN A 47 3.52 -26.54 -17.65
C ASN A 47 3.13 -25.57 -18.78
N GLU A 48 2.18 -24.68 -18.49
CA GLU A 48 1.68 -23.65 -19.39
C GLU A 48 2.10 -22.28 -18.87
N SER A 49 2.35 -21.33 -19.79
CA SER A 49 2.62 -19.94 -19.43
C SER A 49 1.35 -19.32 -18.88
N LEU A 50 1.34 -18.95 -17.61
CA LEU A 50 0.21 -18.31 -16.95
C LEU A 50 0.26 -16.79 -17.21
N ASN A 51 -0.63 -16.26 -18.05
CA ASN A 51 -0.78 -14.82 -18.26
C ASN A 51 -1.98 -14.23 -17.52
N PHE A 52 -2.20 -12.92 -17.61
CA PHE A 52 -3.38 -12.26 -17.04
C PHE A 52 -4.68 -12.84 -17.64
N GLY A 53 -5.69 -13.06 -16.78
CA GLY A 53 -7.01 -13.60 -17.16
C GLY A 53 -7.05 -15.12 -17.39
N GLU A 54 -5.90 -15.78 -17.48
CA GLU A 54 -5.80 -17.22 -17.71
C GLU A 54 -5.86 -18.02 -16.41
N GLU A 55 -6.19 -19.31 -16.56
CA GLU A 55 -6.17 -20.29 -15.47
C GLU A 55 -5.24 -21.46 -15.81
N THR A 56 -4.49 -21.93 -14.81
CA THR A 56 -3.60 -23.09 -14.97
C THR A 56 -3.69 -23.98 -13.74
N GLU A 57 -3.61 -25.29 -13.96
CA GLU A 57 -3.50 -26.29 -12.90
C GLU A 57 -2.09 -26.87 -12.86
N LEU A 58 -1.50 -26.91 -11.66
CA LEU A 58 -0.21 -27.53 -11.41
C LEU A 58 -0.37 -28.70 -10.44
N ILE A 59 0.13 -29.86 -10.84
CA ILE A 59 0.28 -31.02 -9.96
C ILE A 59 1.67 -30.98 -9.34
N LEU A 60 1.76 -30.99 -8.02
CA LEU A 60 3.05 -30.94 -7.34
C LEU A 60 3.85 -32.23 -7.57
N GLN A 61 5.17 -32.07 -7.68
CA GLN A 61 6.10 -33.18 -7.91
C GLN A 61 6.35 -34.00 -6.64
N ASP A 62 6.72 -35.26 -6.84
CA ASP A 62 6.92 -36.26 -5.80
C ASP A 62 8.34 -36.23 -5.20
N VAL A 63 8.77 -35.08 -4.68
CA VAL A 63 10.14 -34.87 -4.17
C VAL A 63 10.28 -35.23 -2.68
N GLY A 64 9.52 -34.57 -1.80
CA GLY A 64 9.60 -34.75 -0.34
C GLY A 64 8.58 -35.73 0.26
N ASP A 65 8.62 -35.95 1.57
CA ASP A 65 7.66 -36.81 2.28
C ASP A 65 6.41 -36.04 2.75
N CYS A 66 6.59 -34.79 3.17
CA CYS A 66 5.48 -33.87 3.47
C CYS A 66 5.65 -32.54 2.71
N VAL A 67 4.53 -31.85 2.49
CA VAL A 67 4.48 -30.51 1.88
C VAL A 67 4.16 -29.48 2.96
N GLY A 68 4.99 -28.45 3.06
CA GLY A 68 4.87 -27.35 4.01
C GLY A 68 4.37 -26.07 3.37
N GLN A 69 5.16 -24.99 3.49
CA GLN A 69 4.79 -23.68 2.98
C GLN A 69 4.94 -23.63 1.46
N ILE A 70 4.04 -22.90 0.81
CA ILE A 70 4.07 -22.65 -0.63
C ILE A 70 4.06 -21.16 -0.86
N TYR A 71 4.93 -20.70 -1.75
CA TYR A 71 4.98 -19.32 -2.22
C TYR A 71 4.71 -19.30 -3.72
N LEU A 72 3.87 -18.36 -4.17
CA LEU A 72 3.65 -18.07 -5.57
C LEU A 72 4.63 -16.97 -6.00
N GLU A 73 5.60 -17.31 -6.85
CA GLU A 73 6.51 -16.36 -7.48
C GLU A 73 5.90 -15.87 -8.80
N ILE A 74 5.75 -14.56 -8.99
CA ILE A 74 5.29 -13.96 -10.25
C ILE A 74 6.33 -12.94 -10.68
N ASN A 75 6.97 -13.16 -11.83
CA ASN A 75 7.90 -12.20 -12.41
C ASN A 75 7.15 -11.31 -13.41
N ILE A 76 7.10 -10.02 -13.11
CA ILE A 76 6.57 -8.99 -13.98
C ILE A 76 7.74 -8.45 -14.82
N PRO A 77 7.60 -8.36 -16.15
CA PRO A 77 8.62 -7.77 -17.01
C PRO A 77 8.76 -6.27 -16.76
N GLU A 78 9.76 -5.65 -17.37
CA GLU A 78 9.83 -4.19 -17.45
C GLU A 78 8.68 -3.70 -18.35
N THR A 79 7.86 -2.77 -17.86
CA THR A 79 6.63 -2.36 -18.55
C THR A 79 6.52 -0.86 -18.73
N TYR A 80 6.14 -0.47 -19.95
CA TYR A 80 5.75 0.88 -20.32
C TYR A 80 4.79 0.83 -21.51
N PHE A 81 3.95 1.86 -21.63
CA PHE A 81 3.01 2.03 -22.72
C PHE A 81 3.25 3.39 -23.38
N THR A 82 3.10 3.44 -24.70
CA THR A 82 3.34 4.63 -25.52
C THR A 82 2.06 5.07 -26.21
N LYS A 83 1.99 6.34 -26.64
CA LYS A 83 0.83 6.89 -27.37
C LYS A 83 0.52 6.09 -28.65
N MET A 84 1.55 5.57 -29.33
CA MET A 84 1.41 4.68 -30.49
C MET A 84 0.66 3.39 -30.17
N ASP A 85 0.88 2.84 -28.97
CA ASP A 85 0.26 1.57 -28.58
C ASP A 85 -1.26 1.68 -28.43
N ILE A 86 -1.76 2.91 -28.24
CA ILE A 86 -3.20 3.22 -28.20
C ILE A 86 -3.74 3.57 -29.59
N GLY A 87 -2.89 3.62 -30.62
CA GLY A 87 -3.29 3.93 -31.99
C GLY A 87 -3.25 5.41 -32.35
N ILE A 88 -2.49 6.24 -31.61
CA ILE A 88 -2.22 7.64 -31.98
C ILE A 88 -1.01 7.65 -32.92
N ASP A 89 -1.22 8.07 -34.16
CA ASP A 89 -0.16 8.20 -35.17
C ASP A 89 0.84 9.31 -34.79
N GLU A 90 2.11 9.19 -35.22
CA GLU A 90 3.15 10.18 -34.89
C GLU A 90 2.81 11.60 -35.34
N GLU A 91 2.01 11.73 -36.40
CA GLU A 91 1.61 13.01 -36.98
C GLU A 91 0.63 13.79 -36.10
N ASP A 92 -0.14 13.10 -35.26
CA ASP A 92 -1.13 13.70 -34.35
C ASP A 92 -0.53 14.07 -32.97
N ILE A 93 0.75 13.78 -32.74
CA ILE A 93 1.45 14.15 -31.50
C ILE A 93 1.86 15.63 -31.61
N GLU A 94 1.02 16.54 -31.09
CA GLU A 94 1.38 17.95 -30.96
C GLU A 94 2.57 18.12 -29.99
N GLU A 95 3.73 18.50 -30.50
CA GLU A 95 4.87 18.89 -29.67
C GLU A 95 4.62 20.29 -29.07
N VAL A 96 4.65 20.38 -27.75
CA VAL A 96 4.54 21.66 -27.06
C VAL A 96 5.89 22.39 -27.19
N PRO A 97 5.92 23.63 -27.71
CA PRO A 97 7.15 24.40 -27.84
C PRO A 97 7.74 24.76 -26.47
N TYR A 98 9.07 24.78 -26.37
CA TYR A 98 9.76 25.20 -25.15
C TYR A 98 9.60 26.71 -24.95
N ASP A 99 9.13 27.09 -23.77
CA ASP A 99 8.93 28.46 -23.32
C ASP A 99 10.15 28.88 -22.50
N SER A 100 11.00 29.71 -23.11
CA SER A 100 12.23 30.18 -22.46
C SER A 100 11.98 31.19 -21.34
N GLU A 101 10.75 31.72 -21.20
CA GLU A 101 10.44 32.77 -20.22
C GLU A 101 10.70 32.33 -18.77
N TYR A 102 10.44 31.06 -18.44
CA TYR A 102 10.67 30.51 -17.10
C TYR A 102 12.16 30.41 -16.76
N GLU A 103 13.00 30.04 -17.73
CA GLU A 103 14.44 29.96 -17.59
C GLU A 103 15.06 31.36 -17.50
N ASP A 104 14.63 32.27 -18.37
CA ASP A 104 15.07 33.66 -18.40
C ASP A 104 14.72 34.39 -17.09
N SER A 105 13.53 34.14 -16.56
CA SER A 105 13.09 34.66 -15.25
C SER A 105 13.97 34.15 -14.11
N TYR A 106 14.27 32.85 -14.08
CA TYR A 106 15.13 32.25 -13.06
C TYR A 106 16.56 32.80 -13.13
N ASN A 107 17.12 32.90 -14.34
CA ASN A 107 18.46 33.44 -14.58
C ASN A 107 18.57 34.91 -14.16
N THR A 108 17.54 35.72 -14.44
CA THR A 108 17.48 37.12 -14.02
C THR A 108 17.48 37.26 -12.50
N VAL A 109 16.67 36.44 -11.81
CA VAL A 109 16.64 36.41 -10.34
C VAL A 109 17.98 35.94 -9.78
N LEU A 110 18.61 34.92 -10.36
CA LEU A 110 19.92 34.43 -9.94
C LEU A 110 20.98 35.53 -10.00
N GLN A 111 21.05 36.26 -11.12
CA GLN A 111 21.98 37.38 -11.30
C GLN A 111 21.74 38.49 -10.26
N PHE A 112 20.48 38.83 -9.97
CA PHE A 112 20.14 39.78 -8.91
C PHE A 112 20.57 39.30 -7.51
N MET A 113 20.40 38.01 -7.21
CA MET A 113 20.83 37.43 -5.93
C MET A 113 22.35 37.44 -5.78
N GLU A 114 23.10 37.19 -6.86
CA GLU A 114 24.56 37.29 -6.85
C GLU A 114 25.04 38.71 -6.55
N LEU A 115 24.37 39.73 -7.07
CA LEU A 115 24.66 41.13 -6.78
C LEU A 115 24.41 41.45 -5.30
N ASN A 116 23.26 41.04 -4.75
CA ASN A 116 22.96 41.20 -3.33
C ASN A 116 23.97 40.45 -2.43
N MET A 117 24.42 39.26 -2.86
CA MET A 117 25.44 38.49 -2.13
C MET A 117 26.79 39.20 -2.11
N LYS A 118 27.23 39.77 -3.24
CA LYS A 118 28.47 40.55 -3.32
C LYS A 118 28.39 41.78 -2.40
N ALA A 119 27.28 42.51 -2.44
CA ALA A 119 27.07 43.66 -1.56
C ALA A 119 27.06 43.25 -0.07
N TYR A 120 26.41 42.13 0.27
CA TYR A 120 26.39 41.61 1.63
C TYR A 120 27.78 41.20 2.15
N ARG A 121 28.62 40.58 1.29
CA ARG A 121 30.02 40.24 1.64
C ARG A 121 30.81 41.51 1.97
N VAL A 122 30.74 42.52 1.10
CA VAL A 122 31.38 43.82 1.33
C VAL A 122 30.86 44.48 2.60
N GLY A 123 29.56 44.38 2.88
CA GLY A 123 28.96 44.90 4.10
C GLY A 123 29.44 44.20 5.38
N ILE A 124 29.60 42.87 5.38
CA ILE A 124 30.16 42.11 6.50
C ILE A 124 31.64 42.43 6.73
N ASP A 125 32.43 42.47 5.67
CA ASP A 125 33.87 42.77 5.76
C ASP A 125 34.08 44.16 6.39
N ASN A 126 33.27 45.13 5.98
CA ASN A 126 33.27 46.47 6.58
C ASN A 126 32.67 46.49 7.99
N TYR A 127 31.69 45.66 8.34
CA TYR A 127 31.16 45.55 9.70
C TYR A 127 32.22 45.06 10.70
N ASN A 128 33.02 44.06 10.30
CA ASN A 128 34.08 43.47 11.12
C ASN A 128 35.32 44.37 11.26
N ALA A 129 35.46 45.39 10.41
CA ALA A 129 36.55 46.34 10.50
C ALA A 129 36.33 47.35 11.67
N GLU A 130 37.37 47.56 12.48
CA GLU A 130 37.30 48.45 13.65
C GLU A 130 37.18 49.95 13.26
N ASN A 131 37.73 50.33 12.10
CA ASN A 131 37.86 51.73 11.65
C ASN A 131 36.74 52.22 10.71
N THR A 132 35.67 51.46 10.50
CA THR A 132 34.56 51.83 9.61
C THR A 132 33.41 52.44 10.40
N THR A 133 32.78 53.49 9.88
CA THR A 133 31.53 54.04 10.43
C THR A 133 30.31 53.33 9.81
N ALA A 134 29.13 53.52 10.41
CA ALA A 134 27.88 52.97 9.87
C ALA A 134 27.59 53.47 8.43
N ASN A 135 27.98 54.70 8.11
CA ASN A 135 27.80 55.28 6.78
C ASN A 135 28.79 54.70 5.76
N ASP A 136 30.03 54.40 6.16
CA ASP A 136 31.02 53.79 5.28
C ASP A 136 30.59 52.38 4.83
N ILE A 137 29.94 51.62 5.72
CA ILE A 137 29.38 50.30 5.39
C ILE A 137 28.29 50.44 4.30
N LEU A 138 27.40 51.44 4.43
CA LEU A 138 26.29 51.65 3.48
C LEU A 138 26.81 52.14 2.11
N ILE A 139 27.72 53.11 2.08
CA ILE A 139 28.31 53.65 0.84
C ILE A 139 29.09 52.55 0.08
N ASN A 140 29.88 51.75 0.78
CA ASN A 140 30.66 50.68 0.13
C ASN A 140 29.74 49.57 -0.43
N MET A 141 28.58 49.31 0.19
CA MET A 141 27.59 48.40 -0.38
C MET A 141 26.94 48.97 -1.64
N GLN A 142 26.63 50.26 -1.67
CA GLN A 142 26.07 50.93 -2.85
C GLN A 142 27.02 50.96 -4.04
N GLN A 143 28.33 51.06 -3.79
CA GLN A 143 29.35 51.00 -4.84
C GLN A 143 29.31 49.67 -5.61
N VAL A 144 29.06 48.53 -4.96
CA VAL A 144 28.92 47.23 -5.62
C VAL A 144 27.77 47.24 -6.65
N PHE A 145 26.69 47.95 -6.33
CA PHE A 145 25.54 48.10 -7.22
C PHE A 145 25.75 49.14 -8.32
N ALA A 146 26.67 50.09 -8.14
CA ALA A 146 27.06 51.08 -9.13
C ALA A 146 28.11 50.54 -10.12
N ASP A 147 28.99 49.66 -9.67
CA ASP A 147 29.98 48.99 -10.52
C ASP A 147 29.33 47.93 -11.43
N ALA A 148 28.25 47.31 -10.96
CA ALA A 148 27.52 46.28 -11.71
C ALA A 148 26.72 46.81 -12.91
N SER A 149 26.45 48.13 -12.99
CA SER A 149 25.76 48.73 -14.15
C SER A 149 26.71 49.06 -15.31
N VAL A 150 28.02 48.82 -15.16
CA VAL A 150 29.05 49.19 -16.14
C VAL A 150 29.74 47.95 -16.70
N THR A 151 28.99 47.06 -17.36
CA THR A 151 29.54 46.12 -18.35
C THR A 151 28.42 45.55 -19.21
N ASP A 152 28.24 46.05 -20.43
CA ASP A 152 28.62 45.24 -21.60
C ASP A 152 28.85 46.12 -22.85
N GLY A 153 29.97 45.89 -23.53
CA GLY A 153 30.42 46.64 -24.72
C GLY A 153 29.70 46.21 -26.00
N ARG A 154 28.41 45.90 -25.93
CA ARG A 154 27.55 45.65 -27.09
C ARG A 154 26.28 46.47 -26.92
N GLY A 155 26.13 47.46 -27.78
CA GLY A 155 24.97 48.33 -27.83
C GLY A 155 23.70 47.55 -28.15
N SER A 156 22.95 47.21 -27.13
CA SER A 156 21.52 46.89 -27.18
C SER A 156 20.99 47.04 -25.76
N SER A 157 20.22 48.11 -25.51
CA SER A 157 19.30 48.29 -24.37
C SER A 157 19.51 47.30 -23.22
N GLY A 158 20.56 47.49 -22.42
CA GLY A 158 20.83 46.66 -21.25
C GLY A 158 19.71 46.88 -20.26
N VAL A 159 18.79 45.93 -20.20
CA VAL A 159 17.72 45.89 -19.21
C VAL A 159 18.39 45.95 -17.85
N ASP A 160 18.06 46.96 -17.04
CA ASP A 160 18.56 47.05 -15.68
C ASP A 160 18.07 45.80 -14.94
N VAL A 161 18.96 44.85 -14.69
CA VAL A 161 18.67 43.56 -14.05
C VAL A 161 17.93 43.76 -12.72
N LYS A 162 18.13 44.91 -12.05
CA LYS A 162 17.40 45.31 -10.85
C LYS A 162 15.93 45.65 -11.15
N LEU A 163 15.69 46.43 -12.22
CA LEU A 163 14.35 46.85 -12.61
C LEU A 163 13.52 45.66 -13.09
N GLU A 164 14.14 44.74 -13.83
CA GLU A 164 13.47 43.54 -14.32
C GLU A 164 13.21 42.53 -13.22
N ALA A 165 14.17 42.30 -12.31
CA ALA A 165 13.94 41.48 -11.13
C ALA A 165 12.84 42.08 -10.24
N TYR A 166 12.81 43.40 -10.06
CA TYR A 166 11.74 44.08 -9.32
C TYR A 166 10.38 43.95 -10.02
N ARG A 167 10.34 44.06 -11.36
CA ARG A 167 9.13 43.87 -12.16
C ARG A 167 8.58 42.45 -12.00
N LEU A 168 9.43 41.43 -12.15
CA LEU A 168 9.06 40.02 -11.95
C LEU A 168 8.51 39.75 -10.54
N LEU A 169 9.11 40.38 -9.52
CA LEU A 169 8.63 40.28 -8.14
C LEU A 169 7.24 40.91 -7.97
N VAL A 170 7.02 42.10 -8.53
CA VAL A 170 5.72 42.80 -8.48
C VAL A 170 4.66 42.04 -9.27
N ASP A 171 4.99 41.56 -10.48
CA ASP A 171 4.06 40.82 -11.32
C ASP A 171 3.65 39.49 -10.67
N SER A 172 4.59 38.77 -10.03
CA SER A 172 4.27 37.56 -9.26
C SER A 172 3.37 37.84 -8.05
N TYR A 173 3.59 38.96 -7.34
CA TYR A 173 2.74 39.40 -6.24
C TYR A 173 1.32 39.72 -6.70
N VAL A 174 1.18 40.46 -7.82
CA VAL A 174 -0.11 40.92 -8.34
C VAL A 174 -0.90 39.79 -9.01
N ALA A 175 -0.21 38.87 -9.71
CA ALA A 175 -0.86 37.81 -10.48
C ALA A 175 -1.38 36.67 -9.61
N SER A 176 -0.67 36.29 -8.54
CA SER A 176 -1.03 35.09 -7.78
C SER A 176 -1.16 35.27 -6.27
N GLY A 177 -0.64 36.37 -5.69
CA GLY A 177 -0.68 36.60 -4.24
C GLY A 177 0.11 35.59 -3.39
N ASP A 178 0.89 34.71 -4.03
CA ASP A 178 1.57 33.57 -3.38
C ASP A 178 2.85 33.98 -2.63
N LEU A 179 3.40 35.15 -2.93
CA LEU A 179 4.59 35.70 -2.30
C LEU A 179 4.25 37.03 -1.64
N PRO A 180 4.63 37.31 -0.38
CA PRO A 180 4.52 38.65 0.19
C PRO A 180 5.53 39.59 -0.46
N LEU A 181 5.20 40.87 -0.65
CA LEU A 181 6.15 41.89 -1.14
C LEU A 181 7.17 42.21 -0.02
N LEU A 182 8.30 41.50 -0.03
CA LEU A 182 9.38 41.64 0.94
C LEU A 182 10.51 42.47 0.35
N ASN A 183 11.22 43.22 1.20
CA ASN A 183 12.37 43.99 0.74
C ASN A 183 13.54 43.03 0.47
N THR A 184 13.92 42.92 -0.80
CA THR A 184 14.99 42.05 -1.31
C THR A 184 16.19 42.83 -1.84
N ASP A 185 16.05 44.14 -2.01
CA ASP A 185 17.10 44.98 -2.56
C ASP A 185 17.90 45.64 -1.45
N LEU A 186 19.16 45.21 -1.31
CA LEU A 186 20.07 45.78 -0.32
C LEU A 186 20.41 47.25 -0.64
N ASN A 187 20.32 47.66 -1.91
CA ASN A 187 20.52 49.03 -2.36
C ASN A 187 19.43 49.95 -1.79
N VAL A 188 18.15 49.59 -1.96
CA VAL A 188 17.01 50.35 -1.42
C VAL A 188 17.03 50.39 0.11
N VAL A 189 17.42 49.29 0.77
CA VAL A 189 17.59 49.29 2.23
C VAL A 189 18.71 50.23 2.66
N SER A 190 19.83 50.25 1.92
CA SER A 190 20.95 51.14 2.22
C SER A 190 20.61 52.62 2.03
N ASP A 191 19.86 52.97 0.97
CA ASP A 191 19.37 54.33 0.73
C ASP A 191 18.44 54.81 1.84
N ASN A 192 17.49 53.96 2.27
CA ASN A 192 16.56 54.30 3.35
C ASN A 192 17.27 54.48 4.70
N LEU A 193 18.33 53.71 4.97
CA LEU A 193 19.10 53.80 6.20
C LEU A 193 20.06 55.02 6.20
N LEU A 194 20.61 55.42 5.05
CA LEU A 194 21.42 56.63 4.91
C LEU A 194 20.62 57.91 5.21
N ASN A 195 19.33 57.90 4.88
CA ASN A 195 18.42 59.02 5.12
C ASN A 195 17.85 59.08 6.55
N SER A 196 18.19 58.11 7.42
CA SER A 196 17.70 58.01 8.80
C SER A 196 18.75 58.46 9.82
N THR A 197 18.36 59.24 10.83
CA THR A 197 19.27 59.71 11.87
C THR A 197 19.44 58.69 13.00
N GLY A 198 20.69 58.38 13.38
CA GLY A 198 21.01 57.55 14.55
C GLY A 198 21.09 56.04 14.33
N VAL A 199 21.34 55.58 13.10
CA VAL A 199 21.48 54.15 12.78
C VAL A 199 22.76 53.55 13.38
N THR A 200 22.63 52.43 14.09
CA THR A 200 23.76 51.70 14.68
C THR A 200 24.25 50.57 13.78
N LYS A 201 25.54 50.19 13.90
CA LYS A 201 26.11 49.03 13.16
C LYS A 201 25.27 47.75 13.33
N GLY A 202 24.75 47.50 14.54
CA GLY A 202 23.93 46.32 14.84
C GLY A 202 22.58 46.30 14.10
N GLN A 203 21.94 47.46 13.93
CA GLN A 203 20.68 47.57 13.19
C GLN A 203 20.88 47.30 11.68
N ILE A 204 22.02 47.73 11.12
CA ILE A 204 22.39 47.45 9.72
C ILE A 204 22.53 45.94 9.51
N LEU A 205 23.23 45.24 10.41
CA LEU A 205 23.41 43.79 10.31
C LEU A 205 22.08 43.02 10.37
N ILE A 206 21.14 43.43 11.23
CA ILE A 206 19.81 42.83 11.31
C ILE A 206 19.08 42.99 9.97
N ARG A 207 19.06 44.20 9.41
CA ARG A 207 18.39 44.47 8.12
C ARG A 207 19.05 43.75 6.96
N MET A 208 20.37 43.65 6.92
CA MET A 208 21.10 42.87 5.92
C MET A 208 20.72 41.38 5.99
N ASN A 209 20.65 40.82 7.20
CA ASN A 209 20.25 39.42 7.39
C ASN A 209 18.80 39.17 6.98
N ASP A 210 17.90 40.11 7.24
CA ASP A 210 16.50 40.04 6.80
C ASP A 210 16.39 40.04 5.26
N VAL A 211 17.14 40.91 4.57
CA VAL A 211 17.17 40.97 3.09
C VAL A 211 17.66 39.65 2.50
N ILE A 212 18.76 39.09 3.02
CA ILE A 212 19.28 37.80 2.53
C ILE A 212 18.31 36.64 2.81
N ARG A 213 17.62 36.68 3.96
CA ARG A 213 16.56 35.70 4.26
C ARG A 213 15.43 35.79 3.23
N ASN A 214 15.00 36.99 2.88
CA ASN A 214 13.97 37.21 1.85
C ASN A 214 14.46 36.72 0.48
N CYS A 215 15.69 37.05 0.09
CA CYS A 215 16.34 36.60 -1.14
C CYS A 215 16.28 35.08 -1.32
N LYS A 216 16.58 34.31 -0.26
CA LYS A 216 16.50 32.84 -0.29
C LYS A 216 15.09 32.31 -0.56
N ILE A 217 14.06 32.97 -0.03
CA ILE A 217 12.66 32.58 -0.24
C ILE A 217 12.29 32.76 -1.71
N TYR A 218 12.64 33.90 -2.32
CA TYR A 218 12.36 34.16 -3.74
C TYR A 218 13.15 33.26 -4.68
N GLN A 219 14.44 33.07 -4.43
CA GLN A 219 15.25 32.16 -5.24
C GLN A 219 14.65 30.75 -5.25
N LYS A 220 14.22 30.26 -4.08
CA LYS A 220 13.55 28.96 -3.97
C LYS A 220 12.23 28.94 -4.76
N PHE A 221 11.41 29.98 -4.67
CA PHE A 221 10.14 30.06 -5.39
C PHE A 221 10.33 29.97 -6.91
N PHE A 222 11.22 30.79 -7.49
CA PHE A 222 11.48 30.77 -8.94
C PHE A 222 12.14 29.47 -9.39
N PHE A 223 13.00 28.88 -8.56
CA PHE A 223 13.56 27.55 -8.80
C PHE A 223 12.47 26.48 -8.83
N ASP A 224 11.59 26.44 -7.83
CA ASP A 224 10.49 25.47 -7.74
C ASP A 224 9.52 25.64 -8.93
N ARG A 225 9.26 26.88 -9.36
CA ARG A 225 8.46 27.19 -10.56
C ARG A 225 9.12 26.69 -11.85
N TYR A 226 10.41 26.96 -12.04
CA TYR A 226 11.17 26.48 -13.20
C TYR A 226 11.22 24.94 -13.24
N GLN A 227 11.46 24.29 -12.10
CA GLN A 227 11.45 22.83 -11.98
C GLN A 227 10.07 22.24 -12.27
N THR A 228 8.99 22.91 -11.85
CA THR A 228 7.62 22.49 -12.16
C THR A 228 7.32 22.61 -13.65
N TYR A 229 7.73 23.73 -14.28
CA TYR A 229 7.60 23.95 -15.71
C TYR A 229 8.34 22.87 -16.51
N LEU A 230 9.62 22.63 -16.19
CA LEU A 230 10.45 21.64 -16.89
C LEU A 230 9.83 20.24 -16.83
N LYS A 231 9.28 19.84 -15.67
CA LYS A 231 8.54 18.58 -15.54
C LYS A 231 7.28 18.55 -16.41
N THR A 232 6.47 19.62 -16.42
CA THR A 232 5.27 19.67 -17.26
C THR A 232 5.59 19.65 -18.76
N TYR A 233 6.69 20.27 -19.17
CA TYR A 233 7.18 20.28 -20.54
C TYR A 233 7.66 18.88 -20.97
N GLU A 234 8.50 18.24 -20.17
CA GLU A 234 8.94 16.86 -20.39
C GLU A 234 7.75 15.89 -20.42
N ASP A 235 6.78 16.07 -19.53
CA ASP A 235 5.56 15.28 -19.51
C ASP A 235 4.73 15.48 -20.78
N ALA A 236 4.56 16.70 -21.28
CA ALA A 236 3.79 16.98 -22.49
C ALA A 236 4.41 16.32 -23.73
N ASN A 237 5.73 16.41 -23.87
CA ASN A 237 6.47 15.91 -25.03
C ASN A 237 6.85 14.42 -24.94
N SER A 238 6.65 13.78 -23.79
CA SER A 238 6.91 12.35 -23.65
C SER A 238 5.94 11.51 -24.49
N LYS A 239 6.50 10.58 -25.28
CA LYS A 239 5.76 9.55 -26.01
C LYS A 239 5.18 8.47 -25.07
N ILE A 240 5.68 8.37 -23.85
CA ILE A 240 5.26 7.39 -22.84
C ILE A 240 4.01 7.93 -22.12
N LEU A 241 3.08 7.03 -21.85
CA LEU A 241 1.84 7.30 -21.13
C LEU A 241 2.06 7.21 -19.62
N LYS A 242 1.31 8.00 -18.84
CA LYS A 242 1.31 7.75 -17.39
C LYS A 242 0.70 6.39 -17.11
N PHE A 243 1.37 5.61 -16.27
CA PHE A 243 0.98 4.24 -15.96
C PHE A 243 1.29 3.92 -14.51
N ALA A 244 0.40 3.19 -13.84
CA ALA A 244 0.65 2.63 -12.52
C ALA A 244 -0.01 1.27 -12.33
N TRP A 245 0.67 0.43 -11.57
CA TRP A 245 0.09 -0.77 -10.99
C TRP A 245 -0.80 -0.42 -9.81
N VAL A 246 -1.81 -1.23 -9.58
CA VAL A 246 -2.70 -1.10 -8.43
C VAL A 246 -1.96 -1.45 -7.14
N ASN A 247 -2.38 -0.82 -6.03
CA ASN A 247 -1.82 -1.08 -4.71
C ASN A 247 -1.90 -2.57 -4.34
N LYS A 248 -0.90 -3.04 -3.57
CA LYS A 248 -0.77 -4.45 -3.15
C LYS A 248 -0.96 -5.44 -4.31
N LEU A 249 -0.26 -5.18 -5.41
CA LEU A 249 -0.39 -5.91 -6.69
C LEU A 249 -0.41 -7.44 -6.52
N GLY A 250 0.45 -8.00 -5.67
CA GLY A 250 0.50 -9.44 -5.43
C GLY A 250 -0.79 -10.07 -4.87
N HIS A 251 -1.62 -9.29 -4.16
CA HIS A 251 -2.97 -9.73 -3.76
C HIS A 251 -4.00 -9.45 -4.86
N SER A 252 -3.88 -8.28 -5.49
CA SER A 252 -4.84 -7.80 -6.48
C SER A 252 -4.85 -8.65 -7.76
N ILE A 253 -3.69 -9.20 -8.16
CA ILE A 253 -3.52 -10.02 -9.37
C ILE A 253 -4.25 -11.38 -9.32
N ILE A 254 -4.51 -11.89 -8.11
CA ILE A 254 -5.14 -13.20 -7.94
C ILE A 254 -6.66 -13.05 -8.02
N ASP A 255 -7.29 -13.84 -8.89
CA ASP A 255 -8.73 -14.07 -8.86
C ASP A 255 -9.02 -15.07 -7.73
N TYR A 256 -8.58 -16.33 -7.92
CA TYR A 256 -8.68 -17.39 -6.92
C TYR A 256 -7.55 -18.41 -7.02
N ILE A 257 -7.31 -19.11 -5.92
CA ILE A 257 -6.42 -20.28 -5.81
C ILE A 257 -7.20 -21.42 -5.15
N ASP A 258 -7.34 -22.52 -5.87
CA ASP A 258 -8.01 -23.74 -5.41
C ASP A 258 -7.01 -24.83 -5.06
N VAL A 259 -7.25 -25.51 -3.94
CA VAL A 259 -6.52 -26.71 -3.54
C VAL A 259 -7.35 -27.94 -3.86
N TYR A 260 -6.79 -28.83 -4.66
CA TYR A 260 -7.38 -30.12 -5.02
C TYR A 260 -6.56 -31.26 -4.41
N LEU A 261 -7.26 -32.25 -3.86
CA LEU A 261 -6.68 -33.51 -3.42
C LEU A 261 -7.38 -34.66 -4.13
N GLY A 262 -6.64 -35.40 -4.96
CA GLY A 262 -7.21 -36.54 -5.70
C GLY A 262 -8.41 -36.17 -6.59
N GLY A 263 -8.44 -34.93 -7.11
CA GLY A 263 -9.52 -34.41 -7.95
C GLY A 263 -10.68 -33.75 -7.20
N GLU A 264 -10.72 -33.82 -5.87
CA GLU A 264 -11.73 -33.11 -5.06
C GLU A 264 -11.21 -31.75 -4.61
N LYS A 265 -12.01 -30.69 -4.80
CA LYS A 265 -11.70 -29.34 -4.30
C LYS A 265 -11.91 -29.27 -2.80
N ILE A 266 -10.85 -28.95 -2.06
CA ILE A 266 -10.87 -28.89 -0.59
C ILE A 266 -11.06 -27.47 -0.09
N ASP A 267 -10.33 -26.51 -0.66
CA ASP A 267 -10.29 -25.13 -0.18
C ASP A 267 -10.10 -24.15 -1.34
N ARG A 268 -10.60 -22.92 -1.17
CA ARG A 268 -10.49 -21.83 -2.14
C ARG A 268 -10.10 -20.55 -1.39
N HIS A 269 -9.06 -19.87 -1.87
CA HIS A 269 -8.71 -18.55 -1.42
C HIS A 269 -8.70 -17.55 -2.57
N ASP A 270 -9.42 -16.44 -2.41
CA ASP A 270 -9.44 -15.33 -3.37
C ASP A 270 -8.38 -14.29 -2.98
N GLY A 271 -7.95 -13.46 -3.93
CA GLY A 271 -6.97 -12.40 -3.67
C GLY A 271 -7.39 -11.44 -2.54
N ARG A 272 -8.69 -11.13 -2.47
CA ARG A 272 -9.29 -10.30 -1.40
C ARG A 272 -9.22 -10.98 -0.04
N PHE A 273 -9.46 -12.29 0.04
CA PHE A 273 -9.33 -13.03 1.30
C PHE A 273 -7.89 -13.02 1.80
N ILE A 274 -6.91 -13.21 0.90
CA ILE A 274 -5.49 -13.24 1.27
C ILE A 274 -5.07 -11.88 1.86
N ASP A 275 -5.48 -10.78 1.25
CA ASP A 275 -5.24 -9.41 1.77
C ASP A 275 -5.88 -9.21 3.16
N VAL A 276 -7.18 -9.50 3.29
CA VAL A 276 -7.91 -9.38 4.56
C VAL A 276 -7.31 -10.27 5.65
N TRP A 277 -6.89 -11.48 5.29
CA TRP A 277 -6.26 -12.43 6.19
C TRP A 277 -4.92 -11.91 6.70
N HIS A 278 -4.12 -11.30 5.81
CA HIS A 278 -2.86 -10.66 6.16
C HIS A 278 -3.08 -9.44 7.06
N GLU A 279 -4.08 -8.60 6.80
CA GLU A 279 -4.42 -7.45 7.68
C GLU A 279 -4.75 -7.88 9.13
N LEU A 280 -5.41 -9.04 9.29
CA LEU A 280 -5.81 -9.57 10.60
C LEU A 280 -4.70 -10.35 11.34
N ASN A 281 -3.87 -11.10 10.61
CA ASN A 281 -2.92 -12.06 11.17
C ASN A 281 -1.45 -11.73 10.92
N GLY A 282 -1.19 -10.77 10.05
CA GLY A 282 0.12 -10.37 9.57
C GLY A 282 1.05 -9.89 10.68
N ASN A 283 2.33 -9.80 10.36
CA ASN A 283 3.31 -9.27 11.29
C ASN A 283 3.56 -7.78 11.01
N LYS A 284 2.94 -6.90 11.80
CA LYS A 284 3.10 -5.44 11.66
C LYS A 284 4.56 -4.96 11.69
N TYR A 285 5.44 -5.68 12.39
CA TYR A 285 6.88 -5.36 12.42
C TYR A 285 7.60 -5.65 11.09
N LEU A 286 7.09 -6.57 10.28
CA LEU A 286 7.67 -6.98 8.99
C LEU A 286 6.84 -6.48 7.80
N GLU A 287 5.93 -5.53 8.02
CA GLU A 287 5.00 -5.04 7.00
C GLU A 287 5.74 -4.41 5.80
N LYS A 288 6.87 -3.75 6.05
CA LYS A 288 7.71 -3.19 4.98
C LYS A 288 8.25 -4.30 4.07
N THR A 289 8.84 -5.35 4.64
CA THR A 289 9.37 -6.49 3.88
C THR A 289 8.25 -7.21 3.14
N TYR A 290 7.10 -7.38 3.78
CA TYR A 290 5.93 -7.98 3.14
C TYR A 290 5.42 -7.13 1.97
N SER A 291 5.34 -5.81 2.13
CA SER A 291 4.99 -4.87 1.06
C SER A 291 5.94 -4.96 -0.13
N GLU A 292 7.25 -5.11 0.12
CA GLU A 292 8.24 -5.36 -0.92
C GLU A 292 7.99 -6.73 -1.61
N MET A 293 7.70 -7.79 -0.85
CA MET A 293 7.40 -9.11 -1.43
C MET A 293 6.16 -9.10 -2.36
N ILE A 294 5.10 -8.37 -1.99
CA ILE A 294 3.86 -8.30 -2.79
C ILE A 294 3.84 -7.15 -3.81
N GLY A 295 4.94 -6.43 -3.99
CA GLY A 295 5.05 -5.35 -4.97
C GLY A 295 4.29 -4.07 -4.63
N ASN A 296 4.00 -3.81 -3.35
CA ASN A 296 3.42 -2.56 -2.88
C ASN A 296 4.51 -1.49 -2.67
N VAL A 297 5.24 -1.17 -3.74
CA VAL A 297 6.38 -0.24 -3.74
C VAL A 297 6.07 0.94 -4.64
N SER A 298 6.50 2.15 -4.26
CA SER A 298 6.24 3.37 -5.03
C SER A 298 6.74 3.29 -6.47
N SER A 299 7.83 2.57 -6.74
CA SER A 299 8.33 2.37 -8.11
C SER A 299 7.32 1.68 -9.04
N LEU A 300 6.36 0.92 -8.51
CA LEU A 300 5.31 0.26 -9.28
C LEU A 300 3.96 0.99 -9.21
N THR A 301 3.63 1.58 -8.05
CA THR A 301 2.30 2.16 -7.79
C THR A 301 2.20 3.66 -8.05
N THR A 302 3.32 4.37 -8.23
CA THR A 302 3.29 5.80 -8.58
C THR A 302 2.83 5.99 -10.02
N PHE A 303 1.84 6.86 -10.22
CA PHE A 303 1.27 7.19 -11.52
C PHE A 303 2.12 8.26 -12.21
N ASP A 304 3.04 7.81 -13.05
CA ASP A 304 3.99 8.66 -13.77
C ASP A 304 4.32 8.02 -15.13
N LYS A 305 5.10 8.75 -15.95
CA LYS A 305 5.59 8.31 -17.27
C LYS A 305 6.90 7.52 -17.20
N SER A 306 7.32 7.11 -16.01
CA SER A 306 8.55 6.32 -15.85
C SER A 306 8.31 4.88 -16.25
N VAL A 307 9.34 4.27 -16.86
CA VAL A 307 9.33 2.84 -17.16
C VAL A 307 9.31 2.06 -15.85
N LYS A 308 8.36 1.16 -15.70
CA LYS A 308 8.23 0.34 -14.49
C LYS A 308 9.23 -0.81 -14.56
N PRO A 309 10.13 -0.95 -13.58
CA PRO A 309 11.18 -1.96 -13.63
C PRO A 309 10.60 -3.37 -13.53
N ALA A 310 11.30 -4.34 -14.10
CA ALA A 310 10.98 -5.75 -13.89
C ALA A 310 11.01 -6.10 -12.40
N TYR A 311 9.97 -6.77 -11.92
CA TYR A 311 9.78 -7.02 -10.49
C TYR A 311 9.34 -8.45 -10.20
N LYS A 312 9.96 -9.09 -9.20
CA LYS A 312 9.59 -10.42 -8.74
C LYS A 312 8.70 -10.31 -7.51
N LEU A 313 7.43 -10.68 -7.66
CA LEU A 313 6.48 -10.85 -6.57
C LEU A 313 6.65 -12.22 -5.94
N ILE A 314 6.59 -12.30 -4.62
CA ILE A 314 6.61 -13.55 -3.86
C ILE A 314 5.45 -13.51 -2.87
N LEU A 315 4.41 -14.29 -3.13
CA LEU A 315 3.23 -14.33 -2.27
C LEU A 315 3.17 -15.61 -1.43
N PRO A 316 3.17 -15.53 -0.09
CA PRO A 316 2.98 -16.70 0.75
C PRO A 316 1.51 -17.15 0.77
N LEU A 317 1.24 -18.40 0.36
CA LEU A 317 -0.09 -18.98 0.42
C LEU A 317 -0.48 -19.32 1.86
N GLN A 318 -1.76 -19.19 2.20
CA GLN A 318 -2.26 -19.26 3.59
C GLN A 318 -3.19 -20.46 3.84
N PHE A 319 -3.06 -21.54 3.08
CA PHE A 319 -3.79 -22.80 3.32
C PHE A 319 -3.41 -23.42 4.67
N TRP A 320 -4.25 -24.32 5.19
CA TRP A 320 -4.06 -24.92 6.52
C TRP A 320 -2.68 -25.56 6.71
N PHE A 321 -2.12 -26.18 5.65
CA PHE A 321 -0.81 -26.83 5.67
C PHE A 321 0.38 -25.86 5.51
N CYS A 322 0.13 -24.63 5.03
CA CYS A 322 1.16 -23.58 4.88
C CYS A 322 1.39 -22.77 6.18
N ARG A 323 0.44 -22.80 7.12
CA ARG A 323 0.49 -21.95 8.33
C ARG A 323 1.41 -22.48 9.42
N ARG A 324 1.47 -23.80 9.60
CA ARG A 324 2.29 -24.45 10.64
C ARG A 324 2.82 -25.79 10.14
N MET A 325 4.08 -26.08 10.47
CA MET A 325 4.72 -27.36 10.13
C MET A 325 3.99 -28.58 10.72
N GLY A 326 3.32 -28.44 11.88
CA GLY A 326 2.54 -29.53 12.48
C GLY A 326 1.30 -29.95 11.68
N SER A 327 0.87 -29.14 10.71
CA SER A 327 -0.23 -29.42 9.80
C SER A 327 0.25 -29.63 8.37
N ALA A 328 1.56 -29.82 8.17
CA ALA A 328 2.14 -30.15 6.88
C ALA A 328 1.47 -31.40 6.30
N LEU A 329 1.23 -31.38 5.00
CA LEU A 329 0.43 -32.39 4.33
C LEU A 329 1.31 -33.62 4.05
N PRO A 330 0.99 -34.81 4.59
CA PRO A 330 1.84 -35.98 4.45
C PRO A 330 1.64 -36.64 3.09
N ARG A 331 2.39 -36.16 2.09
CA ARG A 331 2.38 -36.70 0.72
C ARG A 331 2.67 -38.20 0.71
N VAL A 332 3.59 -38.67 1.56
CA VAL A 332 3.95 -40.10 1.68
C VAL A 332 2.76 -41.00 2.05
N ALA A 333 1.73 -40.44 2.70
CA ALA A 333 0.50 -41.17 3.07
C ALA A 333 -0.61 -41.08 2.00
N MET A 334 -0.40 -40.28 0.94
CA MET A 334 -1.39 -39.94 -0.09
C MET A 334 -0.91 -40.33 -1.49
N GLU A 335 -0.52 -41.58 -1.69
CA GLU A 335 0.02 -42.08 -2.97
C GLU A 335 -0.96 -41.90 -4.15
N TYR A 336 -2.25 -42.10 -3.91
CA TYR A 336 -3.28 -42.04 -4.95
C TYR A 336 -3.98 -40.67 -5.04
N SER A 337 -3.87 -39.85 -4.00
CA SER A 337 -4.45 -38.50 -3.94
C SER A 337 -3.37 -37.44 -4.13
N LYS A 338 -3.04 -37.14 -5.38
CA LYS A 338 -2.10 -36.08 -5.71
C LYS A 338 -2.64 -34.70 -5.29
N LEU A 339 -1.75 -33.85 -4.80
CA LEU A 339 -2.03 -32.43 -4.51
C LEU A 339 -1.87 -31.64 -5.80
N SER A 340 -2.95 -31.00 -6.25
CA SER A 340 -2.91 -30.02 -7.34
C SER A 340 -3.41 -28.66 -6.88
N LEU A 341 -2.83 -27.62 -7.46
CA LEU A 341 -3.18 -26.23 -7.24
C LEU A 341 -3.67 -25.64 -8.55
N LYS A 342 -4.91 -25.16 -8.57
CA LYS A 342 -5.45 -24.42 -9.71
C LYS A 342 -5.44 -22.94 -9.38
N ILE A 343 -4.75 -22.15 -10.21
CA ILE A 343 -4.57 -20.72 -10.03
C ILE A 343 -5.21 -20.00 -11.20
N LYS A 344 -6.00 -18.96 -10.91
CA LYS A 344 -6.52 -18.04 -11.92
C LYS A 344 -6.09 -16.61 -11.60
N LEU A 345 -5.53 -15.94 -12.59
CA LEU A 345 -5.17 -14.53 -12.49
C LEU A 345 -6.29 -13.64 -13.02
N LYS A 346 -6.38 -12.43 -12.48
CA LYS A 346 -7.30 -11.40 -12.99
C LYS A 346 -6.82 -10.90 -14.34
N PRO A 347 -7.73 -10.34 -15.16
CA PRO A 347 -7.34 -9.66 -16.39
C PRO A 347 -6.56 -8.37 -16.05
N ILE A 348 -5.74 -7.91 -16.99
CA ILE A 348 -4.72 -6.87 -16.74
C ILE A 348 -5.35 -5.51 -16.41
N GLU A 349 -6.53 -5.23 -16.95
CA GLU A 349 -7.31 -4.01 -16.75
C GLU A 349 -7.67 -3.83 -15.27
N LYS A 350 -7.80 -4.92 -14.50
CA LYS A 350 -8.04 -4.85 -13.05
C LYS A 350 -6.77 -4.68 -12.22
N CYS A 351 -5.59 -4.83 -12.83
CA CYS A 351 -4.31 -4.82 -12.14
C CYS A 351 -3.55 -3.49 -12.32
N CYS A 352 -3.93 -2.67 -13.28
CA CYS A 352 -3.26 -1.41 -13.59
C CYS A 352 -4.17 -0.44 -14.35
N TYR A 353 -3.72 0.80 -14.49
CA TYR A 353 -4.45 1.86 -15.19
C TYR A 353 -3.48 2.83 -15.89
N VAL A 354 -3.96 3.43 -16.99
CA VAL A 354 -3.18 4.34 -17.86
C VAL A 354 -3.80 5.74 -17.96
N GLU A 355 -3.01 6.69 -18.45
CA GLU A 355 -3.45 8.06 -18.78
C GLU A 355 -4.56 8.05 -19.84
N ASN A 356 -5.54 8.93 -19.67
CA ASN A 356 -6.51 9.21 -20.73
C ASN A 356 -5.89 10.16 -21.74
N VAL A 357 -5.75 9.74 -23.00
CA VAL A 357 -5.14 10.57 -24.06
C VAL A 357 -6.13 10.83 -25.22
N SER A 358 -7.28 10.16 -25.27
CA SER A 358 -8.24 10.28 -26.38
C SER A 358 -9.59 9.64 -26.06
N ASP A 359 -10.63 9.95 -26.86
CA ASP A 359 -11.95 9.29 -26.82
C ASP A 359 -11.94 7.82 -27.33
N TYR A 360 -10.78 7.23 -27.63
CA TYR A 360 -10.65 5.83 -28.03
C TYR A 360 -10.72 4.88 -26.84
N ASP A 361 -11.44 3.77 -27.01
CA ASP A 361 -11.48 2.68 -26.05
C ASP A 361 -10.12 1.97 -25.99
N ILE A 362 -9.45 2.03 -24.83
CA ILE A 362 -8.15 1.39 -24.62
C ILE A 362 -8.37 -0.04 -24.13
N ASN A 363 -8.00 -1.03 -24.95
CA ASN A 363 -7.94 -2.42 -24.51
C ASN A 363 -6.50 -2.81 -24.13
N LEU A 364 -6.23 -2.88 -22.84
CA LEU A 364 -4.87 -3.12 -22.35
C LEU A 364 -4.41 -4.57 -22.56
N SER A 365 -5.33 -5.54 -22.60
CA SER A 365 -5.00 -6.94 -22.91
C SER A 365 -4.38 -7.10 -24.29
N ASP A 366 -4.93 -6.46 -25.31
CA ASP A 366 -4.41 -6.51 -26.69
C ASP A 366 -3.01 -5.89 -26.75
N ILE A 367 -2.85 -4.69 -26.17
CA ILE A 367 -1.56 -3.98 -26.11
C ILE A 367 -0.49 -4.80 -25.39
N TRP A 368 -0.86 -5.47 -24.29
CA TRP A 368 0.03 -6.33 -23.54
C TRP A 368 0.56 -7.49 -24.40
N THR A 369 -0.32 -8.11 -25.19
CA THR A 369 0.06 -9.18 -26.11
C THR A 369 0.90 -8.68 -27.29
N ASP A 370 0.57 -7.53 -27.87
CA ASP A 370 1.29 -6.95 -29.01
C ASP A 370 2.72 -6.54 -28.65
N LYS A 371 2.93 -6.06 -27.42
CA LYS A 371 4.27 -5.80 -26.86
C LYS A 371 5.08 -7.07 -26.57
N GLY A 372 4.44 -8.25 -26.60
CA GLY A 372 5.06 -9.52 -26.21
C GLY A 372 5.37 -9.61 -24.73
N TYR A 373 4.63 -8.90 -23.87
CA TYR A 373 4.78 -9.04 -22.43
C TYR A 373 4.14 -10.35 -21.95
N TYR A 374 4.82 -11.05 -21.05
CA TYR A 374 4.32 -12.28 -20.43
C TYR A 374 4.71 -12.33 -18.96
N LEU A 375 3.85 -12.94 -18.15
CA LEU A 375 4.16 -13.23 -16.76
C LEU A 375 4.87 -14.58 -16.69
N ASN A 376 5.97 -14.63 -15.94
CA ASN A 376 6.61 -15.90 -15.59
C ASN A 376 6.27 -16.23 -14.13
N CYS A 377 5.29 -17.12 -13.96
CA CYS A 377 4.86 -17.61 -12.66
C CYS A 377 5.54 -18.94 -12.34
N ASN A 378 5.94 -19.14 -11.09
CA ASN A 378 6.45 -20.42 -10.57
C ASN A 378 5.97 -20.60 -9.12
N LEU A 379 5.97 -21.84 -8.62
CA LEU A 379 5.76 -22.10 -7.20
C LEU A 379 7.08 -22.42 -6.52
N LEU A 380 7.30 -21.85 -5.35
CA LEU A 380 8.36 -22.28 -4.43
C LEU A 380 7.72 -23.08 -3.31
N VAL A 381 8.03 -24.38 -3.25
CA VAL A 381 7.39 -25.33 -2.33
C VAL A 381 8.41 -25.86 -1.33
N ASP A 382 8.09 -25.75 -0.05
CA ASP A 382 8.89 -26.34 1.02
C ASP A 382 8.53 -27.81 1.20
N TYR A 383 9.47 -28.68 0.85
CA TYR A 383 9.38 -30.12 1.07
C TYR A 383 10.07 -30.51 2.37
N ILE A 384 9.42 -31.38 3.14
CA ILE A 384 9.94 -31.91 4.39
C ILE A 384 10.34 -33.36 4.18
N PHE A 385 11.57 -33.71 4.52
CA PHE A 385 12.12 -35.06 4.46
C PHE A 385 12.19 -35.64 5.87
N LEU A 386 11.57 -36.81 6.04
CA LEU A 386 11.50 -37.49 7.32
C LEU A 386 12.54 -38.60 7.40
N ASP A 387 12.98 -38.93 8.61
CA ASP A 387 13.81 -40.11 8.83
C ASP A 387 13.05 -41.40 8.42
N SER A 388 13.78 -42.42 8.01
CA SER A 388 13.25 -43.66 7.44
C SER A 388 12.22 -44.35 8.33
N MET A 389 12.41 -44.31 9.65
CA MET A 389 11.46 -44.90 10.61
C MET A 389 10.15 -44.11 10.68
N GLU A 390 10.23 -42.77 10.73
CA GLU A 390 9.05 -41.91 10.79
C GLU A 390 8.29 -41.94 9.46
N ARG A 391 9.00 -41.86 8.33
CA ARG A 391 8.46 -42.01 6.99
C ARG A 391 7.61 -43.28 6.83
N ARG A 392 8.13 -44.44 7.27
CA ARG A 392 7.40 -45.71 7.25
C ARG A 392 6.15 -45.66 8.12
N LYS A 393 6.24 -45.04 9.30
CA LYS A 393 5.09 -44.88 10.19
C LYS A 393 4.01 -44.02 9.54
N PHE A 394 4.39 -42.89 8.95
CA PHE A 394 3.47 -42.00 8.23
C PHE A 394 2.80 -42.68 7.03
N ALA A 395 3.52 -43.51 6.27
CA ALA A 395 2.94 -44.23 5.14
C ALA A 395 1.88 -45.28 5.56
N GLN A 396 2.08 -45.93 6.72
CA GLN A 396 1.22 -47.04 7.18
C GLN A 396 0.06 -46.60 8.07
N SER A 397 0.22 -45.52 8.84
CA SER A 397 -0.81 -45.07 9.76
C SER A 397 -1.92 -44.30 9.07
N ALA A 398 -3.15 -44.52 9.52
CA ALA A 398 -4.26 -43.62 9.25
C ALA A 398 -4.00 -42.26 9.94
N HIS A 399 -4.16 -41.16 9.21
CA HIS A 399 -4.04 -39.80 9.76
C HIS A 399 -5.37 -39.07 9.72
N GLU A 400 -5.60 -38.26 10.75
CA GLU A 400 -6.74 -37.34 10.82
C GLU A 400 -6.21 -35.96 11.17
N TYR A 401 -6.45 -34.99 10.29
CA TYR A 401 -6.07 -33.61 10.46
C TYR A 401 -7.32 -32.78 10.66
N LEU A 402 -7.35 -32.00 11.75
CA LEU A 402 -8.31 -30.90 11.86
C LEU A 402 -7.79 -29.74 11.02
N ILE A 403 -8.47 -29.46 9.92
CA ILE A 403 -8.09 -28.45 8.95
C ILE A 403 -9.05 -27.26 9.01
N GLU A 404 -8.55 -26.11 8.57
CA GLU A 404 -9.34 -24.90 8.41
C GLU A 404 -9.52 -24.63 6.91
N VAL A 405 -10.76 -24.42 6.50
CA VAL A 405 -11.19 -24.17 5.12
C VAL A 405 -11.99 -22.88 5.10
N VAL A 406 -11.91 -22.15 4.00
CA VAL A 406 -12.64 -20.89 3.83
C VAL A 406 -13.86 -21.12 2.96
N GLU A 407 -15.00 -20.61 3.43
CA GLU A 407 -16.24 -20.56 2.66
C GLU A 407 -16.61 -19.09 2.45
N SER A 408 -16.89 -18.71 1.22
CA SER A 408 -17.17 -17.32 0.83
C SER A 408 -18.59 -17.17 0.28
N TYR A 409 -19.24 -16.07 0.62
CA TYR A 409 -20.52 -15.64 0.08
C TYR A 409 -20.39 -14.23 -0.50
N ASN A 410 -20.75 -14.07 -1.77
CA ASN A 410 -20.68 -12.79 -2.48
C ASN A 410 -22.04 -12.07 -2.41
N MET A 411 -22.00 -10.77 -2.11
CA MET A 411 -23.14 -9.88 -2.07
C MET A 411 -22.97 -8.85 -3.17
N ASN A 412 -23.82 -8.90 -4.18
CA ASN A 412 -23.74 -8.00 -5.32
C ASN A 412 -24.92 -7.03 -5.31
N ASP A 413 -24.75 -5.87 -5.96
CA ASP A 413 -25.82 -4.91 -6.25
C ASP A 413 -26.60 -4.42 -5.01
N ILE A 414 -25.89 -4.18 -3.91
CA ILE A 414 -26.49 -3.54 -2.74
C ILE A 414 -26.76 -2.07 -3.09
N THR A 415 -28.04 -1.70 -3.08
CA THR A 415 -28.54 -0.37 -3.48
C THR A 415 -29.22 0.39 -2.35
N LYS A 416 -29.54 -0.30 -1.24
CA LYS A 416 -30.31 0.26 -0.13
C LYS A 416 -29.42 0.47 1.08
N ASP A 417 -29.73 1.52 1.84
CA ASP A 417 -29.12 1.83 3.14
C ASP A 417 -29.26 0.68 4.14
N LYS A 418 -30.40 -0.02 4.12
CA LYS A 418 -30.65 -1.21 4.94
C LYS A 418 -30.63 -2.47 4.09
N TYR A 419 -29.83 -3.43 4.50
CA TYR A 419 -29.67 -4.69 3.81
C TYR A 419 -29.75 -5.88 4.78
N ARG A 420 -30.64 -6.83 4.47
CA ARG A 420 -30.75 -8.09 5.19
C ARG A 420 -30.03 -9.16 4.39
N LEU A 421 -29.04 -9.80 5.01
CA LEU A 421 -28.30 -10.92 4.45
C LEU A 421 -28.66 -12.20 5.19
N THR A 422 -28.94 -13.26 4.45
CA THR A 422 -29.04 -14.64 4.94
C THR A 422 -28.04 -15.49 4.19
N PHE A 423 -27.34 -16.39 4.86
CA PHE A 423 -26.29 -17.23 4.29
C PHE A 423 -26.41 -18.68 4.79
N ASP A 424 -25.85 -19.62 4.04
CA ASP A 424 -26.02 -21.06 4.19
C ASP A 424 -24.69 -21.78 4.46
N PHE A 425 -23.82 -21.16 5.27
CA PHE A 425 -22.55 -21.77 5.65
C PHE A 425 -22.72 -23.10 6.37
N THR A 426 -21.71 -23.94 6.22
CA THR A 426 -21.67 -25.29 6.80
C THR A 426 -20.52 -25.43 7.80
N ASN A 427 -20.61 -26.45 8.65
CA ASN A 427 -19.63 -26.83 9.65
C ASN A 427 -19.39 -25.80 10.78
N PRO A 428 -18.65 -26.20 11.83
CA PRO A 428 -18.25 -25.28 12.91
C PRO A 428 -17.28 -24.21 12.41
N SER A 429 -17.70 -22.95 12.52
CA SER A 429 -16.96 -21.79 12.07
C SER A 429 -16.31 -21.04 13.24
N LYS A 430 -15.02 -20.70 13.10
CA LYS A 430 -14.23 -19.99 14.13
C LYS A 430 -14.56 -18.50 14.16
N GLN A 431 -14.76 -17.91 12.98
CA GLN A 431 -14.98 -16.49 12.81
C GLN A 431 -15.69 -16.21 11.49
N LEU A 432 -16.38 -15.08 11.46
CA LEU A 432 -16.93 -14.47 10.26
C LEU A 432 -16.17 -13.18 9.97
N ILE A 433 -15.79 -13.00 8.73
CA ILE A 433 -15.09 -11.81 8.25
C ILE A 433 -15.87 -11.26 7.07
N TRP A 434 -16.14 -9.96 7.04
CA TRP A 434 -16.79 -9.37 5.89
C TRP A 434 -16.23 -7.99 5.56
N VAL A 435 -16.37 -7.65 4.29
CA VAL A 435 -15.92 -6.39 3.71
C VAL A 435 -16.96 -5.88 2.73
N PHE A 436 -17.04 -4.56 2.57
CA PHE A 436 -17.85 -3.90 1.57
C PHE A 436 -16.96 -2.95 0.75
N GLN A 437 -17.27 -2.81 -0.53
CA GLN A 437 -16.55 -1.94 -1.46
C GLN A 437 -17.55 -1.30 -2.44
N LYS A 438 -17.23 -0.11 -2.93
CA LYS A 438 -17.99 0.51 -4.01
C LYS A 438 -17.69 -0.23 -5.31
N THR A 439 -18.74 -0.58 -6.06
CA THR A 439 -18.59 -1.25 -7.36
C THR A 439 -17.73 -0.42 -8.33
N ALA A 440 -17.91 0.90 -8.32
CA ALA A 440 -17.10 1.84 -9.09
C ALA A 440 -15.58 1.78 -8.80
N TYR A 441 -15.17 1.32 -7.61
CA TYR A 441 -13.75 1.17 -7.27
C TYR A 441 -13.15 -0.18 -7.72
N LEU A 442 -13.98 -1.09 -8.25
CA LEU A 442 -13.55 -2.43 -8.66
C LEU A 442 -13.58 -2.63 -10.18
N GLN A 443 -14.37 -1.81 -10.89
CA GLN A 443 -14.51 -1.88 -12.34
C GLN A 443 -13.50 -0.94 -13.02
N ASN A 444 -12.88 -1.44 -14.09
CA ASN A 444 -12.01 -0.68 -14.98
C ASN A 444 -12.18 -1.19 -16.40
N ASP A 445 -13.38 -0.98 -16.94
CA ASP A 445 -13.72 -1.50 -18.26
C ASP A 445 -13.04 -0.69 -19.39
N ASN A 446 -12.54 0.51 -19.09
CA ASN A 446 -11.89 1.43 -20.03
C ASN A 446 -10.37 1.52 -19.87
N SER A 447 -9.76 0.68 -19.03
CA SER A 447 -8.31 0.68 -18.72
C SER A 447 -7.73 1.97 -18.09
N ILE A 448 -8.53 3.02 -17.91
CA ILE A 448 -8.12 4.34 -17.41
C ILE A 448 -8.49 4.51 -15.93
N THR A 449 -9.54 3.82 -15.50
CA THR A 449 -10.13 3.96 -14.17
C THR A 449 -9.20 3.41 -13.10
N LYS A 450 -8.81 4.25 -12.13
CA LYS A 450 -8.03 3.83 -10.98
C LYS A 450 -8.89 2.98 -10.04
N THR A 451 -8.53 1.70 -9.90
CA THR A 451 -9.22 0.77 -9.01
C THR A 451 -8.58 0.69 -7.62
N TYR A 452 -9.39 0.26 -6.64
CA TYR A 452 -8.99 0.11 -5.24
C TYR A 452 -9.39 -1.28 -4.68
N PRO A 453 -8.87 -2.39 -5.22
CA PRO A 453 -9.24 -3.75 -4.82
C PRO A 453 -8.98 -4.06 -3.35
N THR A 454 -8.01 -3.40 -2.71
CA THR A 454 -7.66 -3.58 -1.29
C THR A 454 -8.11 -2.45 -0.38
N ASN A 455 -8.93 -1.50 -0.89
CA ASN A 455 -9.52 -0.45 -0.05
C ASN A 455 -10.96 -0.83 0.30
N TYR A 456 -11.22 -1.01 1.59
CA TYR A 456 -12.56 -1.33 2.12
C TYR A 456 -13.21 -0.14 2.83
N ALA A 457 -12.56 1.03 2.81
CA ALA A 457 -13.05 2.25 3.42
C ALA A 457 -14.03 2.99 2.50
N LEU A 458 -14.70 3.99 3.07
CA LEU A 458 -15.67 4.83 2.35
C LEU A 458 -14.99 5.72 1.29
N ASN A 459 -13.85 6.30 1.63
CA ASN A 459 -13.12 7.26 0.82
C ASN A 459 -11.92 6.60 0.11
N SER A 460 -11.51 7.17 -1.02
CA SER A 460 -10.31 6.78 -1.79
C SER A 460 -9.02 6.82 -0.95
N ASP A 461 -8.95 7.73 0.01
CA ASP A 461 -7.82 7.87 0.97
C ASP A 461 -7.72 6.76 2.03
N GLY A 462 -8.64 5.78 2.03
CA GLY A 462 -8.67 4.70 3.03
C GLY A 462 -9.31 5.10 4.36
N THR A 463 -10.14 6.16 4.36
CA THR A 463 -10.82 6.69 5.56
C THR A 463 -12.34 6.56 5.45
N GLY A 464 -13.02 6.59 6.61
CA GLY A 464 -14.48 6.48 6.68
C GLY A 464 -14.98 5.03 6.63
N GLN A 465 -16.02 4.74 7.40
CA GLN A 465 -16.62 3.40 7.51
C GLN A 465 -17.86 3.32 6.61
N ILE A 466 -17.95 2.29 5.78
CA ILE A 466 -19.12 2.07 4.91
C ILE A 466 -20.33 1.61 5.73
N MET A 467 -20.12 0.65 6.63
CA MET A 467 -21.16 0.19 7.55
C MET A 467 -21.28 1.17 8.72
N GLN A 468 -22.49 1.48 9.17
CA GLN A 468 -22.74 2.27 10.39
C GLN A 468 -23.26 1.41 11.53
N ARG A 469 -24.10 0.41 11.24
CA ARG A 469 -24.61 -0.56 12.22
C ARG A 469 -24.76 -1.94 11.60
N PHE A 470 -24.67 -2.98 12.44
CA PHE A 470 -25.08 -4.33 12.11
C PHE A 470 -25.83 -5.00 13.26
N GLY A 471 -26.81 -5.82 12.93
CA GLY A 471 -27.46 -6.75 13.85
C GLY A 471 -27.17 -8.19 13.40
N PHE A 472 -26.96 -9.09 14.35
CA PHE A 472 -26.71 -10.51 14.07
C PHE A 472 -27.70 -11.40 14.81
N TYR A 473 -28.41 -12.22 14.05
CA TYR A 473 -29.50 -13.06 14.51
C TYR A 473 -29.29 -14.50 14.07
N LEU A 474 -29.60 -15.44 14.97
CA LEU A 474 -29.54 -16.87 14.71
C LEU A 474 -30.89 -17.48 15.07
N ASN A 475 -31.64 -17.99 14.07
CA ASN A 475 -32.98 -18.57 14.27
C ASN A 475 -33.93 -17.65 15.05
N GLY A 476 -33.87 -16.34 14.78
CA GLY A 476 -34.66 -15.32 15.48
C GLY A 476 -34.13 -14.88 16.85
N TYR A 477 -33.08 -15.52 17.39
CA TYR A 477 -32.39 -15.05 18.59
C TYR A 477 -31.36 -13.98 18.25
N THR A 478 -31.44 -12.82 18.90
CA THR A 478 -30.50 -11.71 18.72
C THR A 478 -29.17 -12.00 19.44
N LEU A 479 -28.14 -12.37 18.68
CA LEU A 479 -26.79 -12.55 19.23
C LEU A 479 -26.10 -11.20 19.45
N VAL A 480 -26.22 -10.30 18.47
CA VAL A 480 -25.71 -8.92 18.56
C VAL A 480 -26.84 -7.97 18.17
N PRO A 481 -27.34 -7.14 19.10
CA PRO A 481 -28.33 -6.13 18.75
C PRO A 481 -27.68 -4.98 17.97
N GLU A 482 -28.44 -4.35 17.07
CA GLU A 482 -27.99 -3.20 16.27
C GLU A 482 -27.52 -2.00 17.11
N SER A 483 -27.94 -1.93 18.38
CA SER A 483 -27.48 -0.90 19.32
C SER A 483 -26.00 -1.03 19.65
N ILE A 484 -25.48 -2.26 19.73
CA ILE A 484 -24.08 -2.58 20.08
C ILE A 484 -23.24 -2.79 18.82
N GLY A 485 -23.83 -3.36 17.77
CA GLY A 485 -23.14 -3.71 16.54
C GLY A 485 -22.73 -2.49 15.72
N THR A 486 -21.68 -1.82 16.17
CA THR A 486 -21.06 -0.66 15.49
C THR A 486 -19.77 -1.10 14.78
N PRO A 487 -19.30 -0.34 13.78
CA PRO A 487 -18.01 -0.60 13.12
C PRO A 487 -16.85 -0.70 14.10
N LYS A 488 -16.85 0.16 15.14
CA LYS A 488 -15.80 0.13 16.17
C LYS A 488 -15.78 -1.20 16.94
N PHE A 489 -16.93 -1.83 17.11
CA PHE A 489 -17.03 -3.13 17.77
C PHE A 489 -16.35 -4.24 16.96
N VAL A 490 -16.60 -4.33 15.64
CA VAL A 490 -16.08 -5.41 14.78
C VAL A 490 -14.76 -5.12 14.08
N ASN A 491 -14.41 -3.86 13.84
CA ASN A 491 -13.16 -3.46 13.18
C ASN A 491 -12.04 -3.20 14.20
N TYR A 492 -12.35 -2.68 15.40
CA TYR A 492 -11.35 -2.38 16.42
C TYR A 492 -11.40 -3.32 17.63
N LEU A 493 -12.57 -3.43 18.30
CA LEU A 493 -12.65 -4.14 19.59
C LEU A 493 -12.39 -5.64 19.45
N HIS A 494 -13.04 -6.31 18.50
CA HIS A 494 -12.87 -7.74 18.28
C HIS A 494 -11.43 -8.11 17.88
N PRO A 495 -10.81 -7.45 16.88
CA PRO A 495 -9.41 -7.69 16.56
C PRO A 495 -8.45 -7.37 17.72
N TYR A 496 -8.69 -6.31 18.48
CA TYR A 496 -7.84 -5.93 19.63
C TYR A 496 -7.70 -7.05 20.67
N TYR A 497 -8.77 -7.79 20.97
CA TYR A 497 -8.72 -8.85 21.98
C TYR A 497 -8.26 -10.21 21.45
N ARG A 498 -8.51 -10.51 20.17
CA ARG A 498 -8.45 -11.89 19.65
C ARG A 498 -7.53 -12.09 18.46
N GLN A 499 -7.16 -11.01 17.76
CA GLN A 499 -6.28 -11.05 16.60
C GLN A 499 -4.90 -10.46 16.93
N LYS A 500 -3.96 -10.68 16.02
CA LYS A 500 -2.58 -10.20 16.20
C LYS A 500 -2.45 -8.71 15.88
N THR A 501 -3.22 -8.25 14.90
CA THR A 501 -3.16 -6.89 14.36
C THR A 501 -4.55 -6.29 14.26
N THR A 502 -4.59 -4.96 14.26
CA THR A 502 -5.79 -4.20 13.93
C THR A 502 -5.81 -4.01 12.42
N PRO A 503 -6.86 -4.48 11.71
CA PRO A 503 -6.92 -4.38 10.26
C PRO A 503 -7.23 -2.95 9.82
N ALA A 504 -7.06 -2.68 8.53
CA ALA A 504 -7.52 -1.45 7.89
C ALA A 504 -9.03 -1.17 8.12
N VAL A 505 -9.42 0.10 7.96
CA VAL A 505 -10.80 0.56 8.03
C VAL A 505 -11.65 -0.18 7.00
N GLY A 506 -12.83 -0.66 7.39
CA GLY A 506 -13.74 -1.40 6.52
C GLY A 506 -13.61 -2.93 6.54
N VAL A 507 -12.59 -3.47 7.22
CA VAL A 507 -12.47 -4.91 7.47
C VAL A 507 -13.17 -5.29 8.76
N TYR A 508 -14.30 -5.96 8.66
CA TYR A 508 -15.10 -6.33 9.83
C TYR A 508 -14.86 -7.79 10.21
N ASN A 509 -14.57 -8.04 11.48
CA ASN A 509 -14.33 -9.39 11.99
C ASN A 509 -15.16 -9.65 13.25
N TYR A 510 -15.97 -10.71 13.20
CA TYR A 510 -16.64 -11.26 14.37
C TYR A 510 -16.11 -12.66 14.69
N ASN A 511 -15.52 -12.79 15.87
CA ASN A 511 -14.92 -14.04 16.33
C ASN A 511 -15.92 -14.82 17.22
N PHE A 512 -16.07 -16.11 16.95
CA PHE A 512 -16.67 -17.06 17.92
C PHE A 512 -15.58 -17.71 18.77
N SER A 513 -14.41 -17.95 18.17
CA SER A 513 -13.21 -18.48 18.81
C SER A 513 -12.61 -17.49 19.82
N LEU A 514 -12.03 -18.00 20.91
CA LEU A 514 -11.21 -17.18 21.84
C LEU A 514 -9.84 -16.89 21.24
N HIS A 515 -9.25 -17.88 20.57
CA HIS A 515 -7.96 -17.82 19.90
C HIS A 515 -8.12 -18.24 18.43
N PRO A 516 -8.62 -17.34 17.55
CA PRO A 516 -8.91 -17.66 16.15
C PRO A 516 -7.67 -18.05 15.32
N LYS A 517 -6.49 -17.53 15.69
CA LYS A 517 -5.21 -17.80 15.00
C LYS A 517 -4.65 -19.21 15.27
N GLU A 518 -5.00 -19.81 16.40
CA GLU A 518 -4.47 -21.11 16.77
C GLU A 518 -5.23 -22.22 16.05
N MET A 519 -4.49 -23.21 15.54
CA MET A 519 -5.10 -24.42 14.97
C MET A 519 -5.92 -25.15 16.03
N GLN A 520 -5.43 -25.14 17.28
CA GLN A 520 -6.17 -25.66 18.44
C GLN A 520 -7.52 -24.93 18.58
N PRO A 521 -8.65 -25.64 18.48
CA PRO A 521 -9.96 -25.01 18.65
C PRO A 521 -10.14 -24.51 20.08
N SER A 522 -10.67 -23.30 20.22
CA SER A 522 -11.02 -22.71 21.52
C SER A 522 -12.50 -22.33 21.64
N SER A 523 -13.24 -22.26 20.52
CA SER A 523 -14.70 -22.28 20.42
C SER A 523 -15.11 -22.14 18.95
N ALA A 524 -16.36 -22.50 18.61
CA ALA A 524 -16.89 -22.43 17.26
C ALA A 524 -18.42 -22.28 17.27
N CYS A 525 -18.99 -21.71 16.21
CA CYS A 525 -20.43 -21.71 15.96
C CYS A 525 -20.76 -22.71 14.86
N ASN A 526 -21.65 -23.68 15.11
CA ASN A 526 -22.01 -24.70 14.13
C ASN A 526 -23.14 -24.23 13.21
N PHE A 527 -22.81 -23.81 11.99
CA PHE A 527 -23.82 -23.32 11.04
C PHE A 527 -24.64 -24.45 10.40
N THR A 528 -24.15 -25.70 10.39
CA THR A 528 -24.96 -26.84 9.91
C THR A 528 -26.24 -27.05 10.72
N SER A 529 -26.25 -26.65 11.99
CA SER A 529 -27.40 -26.78 12.89
C SER A 529 -28.30 -25.55 12.92
N ILE A 530 -27.92 -24.46 12.25
CA ILE A 530 -28.64 -23.19 12.27
C ILE A 530 -29.40 -23.06 10.95
N SER A 531 -30.72 -22.97 11.04
CA SER A 531 -31.59 -22.94 9.86
C SER A 531 -31.58 -21.58 9.16
N GLU A 532 -31.57 -20.48 9.92
CA GLU A 532 -31.65 -19.13 9.37
C GLU A 532 -30.73 -18.17 10.15
N PRO A 533 -29.42 -18.14 9.84
CA PRO A 533 -28.55 -17.07 10.28
C PRO A 533 -28.80 -15.82 9.43
N ALA A 534 -28.92 -14.67 10.08
CA ALA A 534 -29.21 -13.41 9.40
C ALA A 534 -28.37 -12.25 9.94
N PHE A 535 -27.79 -11.47 9.03
CA PHE A 535 -27.26 -10.14 9.32
C PHE A 535 -28.23 -9.06 8.83
N TYR A 536 -28.33 -7.99 9.60
CA TYR A 536 -29.00 -6.76 9.21
C TYR A 536 -27.97 -5.65 9.22
N PHE A 537 -27.63 -5.11 8.06
CA PHE A 537 -26.67 -4.02 7.91
C PHE A 537 -27.41 -2.70 7.69
N THR A 538 -26.86 -1.64 8.27
CA THR A 538 -27.21 -0.25 7.94
C THR A 538 -25.94 0.45 7.47
N PHE A 539 -25.97 0.97 6.25
CA PHE A 539 -24.86 1.63 5.57
C PHE A 539 -24.96 3.15 5.68
N ASP A 540 -23.82 3.80 5.47
CA ASP A 540 -23.76 5.25 5.29
C ASP A 540 -24.39 5.63 3.94
N PRO A 541 -25.26 6.65 3.85
CA PRO A 541 -25.80 7.13 2.58
C PRO A 541 -24.72 7.50 1.55
N ASN A 542 -23.56 8.01 2.00
CA ASN A 542 -22.44 8.38 1.13
C ASN A 542 -21.72 7.15 0.55
N ALA A 543 -22.03 5.93 1.02
CA ALA A 543 -21.46 4.73 0.47
C ALA A 543 -21.94 4.44 -0.97
N PHE A 544 -23.09 5.00 -1.36
CA PHE A 544 -23.69 4.83 -2.69
C PHE A 544 -23.34 5.97 -3.65
N THR A 545 -22.43 6.87 -3.27
CA THR A 545 -21.93 7.94 -4.13
C THR A 545 -20.41 7.93 -4.17
N TYR A 546 -19.83 8.43 -5.26
CA TYR A 546 -18.39 8.64 -5.39
C TYR A 546 -18.13 9.87 -6.26
N LYS A 547 -16.94 10.46 -6.11
CA LYS A 547 -16.49 11.59 -6.90
C LYS A 547 -15.69 11.11 -8.10
N LEU A 548 -15.83 11.76 -9.26
CA LEU A 548 -15.07 11.37 -10.45
C LEU A 548 -13.55 11.49 -10.23
N SER A 549 -13.08 12.48 -9.45
CA SER A 549 -11.67 12.61 -9.08
C SER A 549 -11.10 11.43 -8.28
N ASP A 550 -11.94 10.62 -7.62
CA ASP A 550 -11.48 9.44 -6.88
C ASP A 550 -10.93 8.37 -7.82
N ILE A 551 -11.56 8.23 -9.00
CA ILE A 551 -11.27 7.16 -9.98
C ILE A 551 -10.50 7.67 -11.20
N TYR A 552 -10.60 8.96 -11.51
CA TYR A 552 -9.93 9.60 -12.64
C TYR A 552 -8.86 10.57 -12.14
N PRO A 553 -7.57 10.17 -12.17
CA PRO A 553 -6.47 10.98 -11.62
C PRO A 553 -6.27 12.34 -12.31
N HIS A 554 -6.80 12.51 -13.53
CA HIS A 554 -6.67 13.74 -14.30
C HIS A 554 -7.68 14.83 -13.87
N ILE A 555 -8.76 14.45 -13.18
CA ILE A 555 -9.77 15.39 -12.70
C ILE A 555 -9.28 16.03 -11.41
N VAL A 556 -9.24 17.36 -11.39
CA VAL A 556 -8.85 18.11 -10.18
C VAL A 556 -9.97 17.99 -9.14
N LYS A 557 -9.61 17.59 -7.93
CA LYS A 557 -10.54 17.45 -6.79
C LYS A 557 -11.28 18.75 -6.53
N ASP A 558 -12.59 18.66 -6.31
CA ASP A 558 -13.50 19.79 -6.04
C ASP A 558 -13.60 20.82 -7.19
N SER A 559 -13.18 20.44 -8.41
CA SER A 559 -13.44 21.23 -9.62
C SER A 559 -14.89 21.07 -10.11
N VAL A 560 -15.29 21.87 -11.09
CA VAL A 560 -16.62 21.78 -11.72
C VAL A 560 -16.83 20.42 -12.40
N ASP A 561 -15.74 19.79 -12.85
CA ASP A 561 -15.76 18.47 -13.52
C ASP A 561 -15.80 17.31 -12.51
N ASP A 562 -15.58 17.57 -11.21
CA ASP A 562 -15.62 16.59 -10.13
C ASP A 562 -17.04 16.29 -9.66
N ALA A 563 -17.87 15.81 -10.59
CA ALA A 563 -19.26 15.49 -10.33
C ALA A 563 -19.41 14.28 -9.39
N GLU A 564 -20.43 14.31 -8.54
CA GLU A 564 -20.83 13.17 -7.73
C GLU A 564 -21.71 12.21 -8.55
N MET A 565 -21.27 10.96 -8.65
CA MET A 565 -21.94 9.88 -9.36
C MET A 565 -22.47 8.85 -8.35
N THR A 566 -23.51 8.10 -8.76
CA THR A 566 -24.07 7.02 -7.95
C THR A 566 -23.36 5.69 -8.24
N THR A 567 -23.22 4.85 -7.22
CA THR A 567 -22.66 3.50 -7.31
C THR A 567 -23.45 2.54 -6.45
N THR A 568 -23.37 1.25 -6.77
CA THR A 568 -23.78 0.16 -5.89
C THR A 568 -22.63 -0.26 -4.97
N LEU A 569 -22.95 -1.06 -3.96
CA LEU A 569 -21.95 -1.72 -3.10
C LEU A 569 -21.87 -3.21 -3.43
N GLU A 570 -20.65 -3.73 -3.45
CA GLU A 570 -20.32 -5.15 -3.41
C GLU A 570 -19.81 -5.52 -2.02
N GLY A 571 -20.22 -6.68 -1.51
CA GLY A 571 -19.76 -7.22 -0.25
C GLY A 571 -19.28 -8.66 -0.38
N GLN A 572 -18.35 -9.05 0.48
CA GLN A 572 -17.93 -10.46 0.58
C GLN A 572 -17.89 -10.86 2.04
N LEU A 573 -18.54 -11.99 2.35
CA LEU A 573 -18.56 -12.61 3.67
C LEU A 573 -17.78 -13.92 3.60
N TYR A 574 -16.84 -14.07 4.52
CA TYR A 574 -16.01 -15.25 4.67
C TYR A 574 -16.32 -15.92 6.00
N SER A 575 -16.43 -17.24 5.97
CA SER A 575 -16.44 -18.09 7.15
C SER A 575 -15.19 -18.96 7.17
N VAL A 576 -14.44 -18.91 8.27
CA VAL A 576 -13.33 -19.84 8.50
C VAL A 576 -13.86 -21.05 9.25
N LYS A 577 -14.16 -22.11 8.50
CA LYS A 577 -14.75 -23.34 9.02
C LYS A 577 -13.70 -24.40 9.32
N MET A 578 -13.99 -25.22 10.30
CA MET A 578 -13.18 -26.38 10.67
C MET A 578 -13.79 -27.64 10.09
N THR A 579 -12.96 -28.48 9.49
CA THR A 579 -13.35 -29.82 9.04
C THR A 579 -12.23 -30.82 9.29
N VAL A 580 -12.50 -32.11 9.14
CA VAL A 580 -11.52 -33.18 9.36
C VAL A 580 -11.12 -33.78 8.02
N LEU A 581 -9.84 -33.68 7.70
CA LEU A 581 -9.21 -34.38 6.57
C LEU A 581 -8.68 -35.72 7.06
N ARG A 582 -9.18 -36.80 6.46
CA ARG A 582 -8.77 -38.16 6.77
C ARG A 582 -7.93 -38.73 5.63
N ILE A 583 -6.79 -39.31 5.97
CA ILE A 583 -5.87 -39.93 5.02
C ILE A 583 -5.70 -41.40 5.40
N ILE A 584 -6.22 -42.31 4.56
CA ILE A 584 -6.20 -43.75 4.78
C ILE A 584 -5.99 -44.48 3.46
N GLY A 585 -5.10 -45.47 3.45
CA GLY A 585 -4.91 -46.36 2.30
C GLY A 585 -4.42 -45.64 1.03
N GLY A 586 -3.68 -44.54 1.18
CA GLY A 586 -3.19 -43.73 0.05
C GLY A 586 -4.20 -42.70 -0.48
N PHE A 587 -5.42 -42.64 0.08
CA PHE A 587 -6.45 -41.69 -0.32
C PHE A 587 -6.67 -40.63 0.77
N ALA A 588 -6.88 -39.39 0.33
CA ALA A 588 -7.28 -38.28 1.18
C ALA A 588 -8.73 -37.89 0.90
N GLY A 589 -9.50 -37.59 1.93
CA GLY A 589 -10.88 -37.14 1.81
C GLY A 589 -11.37 -36.41 3.05
N VAL A 590 -12.36 -35.53 2.86
CA VAL A 590 -12.95 -34.75 3.96
C VAL A 590 -14.09 -35.55 4.59
N ALA A 591 -14.11 -35.61 5.92
CA ALA A 591 -15.07 -36.43 6.67
C ALA A 591 -16.50 -35.88 6.65
N ILE A 592 -16.67 -34.56 6.55
CA ILE A 592 -17.96 -33.87 6.57
C ILE A 592 -17.99 -32.89 5.40
N LYS A 593 -18.94 -33.10 4.49
CA LYS A 593 -19.21 -32.19 3.37
C LYS A 593 -20.20 -31.11 3.79
#